data_AF-A0A8T6CJT3-F1
#
_entry.id   AF-A0A8T6CJT3-F1
#
_cell.length_a   1.000
_cell.length_b   1.000
_cell.length_c   1.000
_cell.angle_alpha   90.00
_cell.angle_beta   90.00
_cell.angle_gamma   90.00
#
_symmetry.space_group_name_H-M   'P 1'
#
loop_
_entity.id
_entity.type
_entity.pdbx_description
1 polymer ?
#
loop_
_entity_poly.entity_id
_entity_poly.type
_entity_poly.pdbx_seq_one_letter_code
_entity_poly.pdbx_strand_id
1 'polypeptide(L)'
;GFVAALGLKGAVLPVPDNSGRVEVLVGAARLQMDVSRLRRTGEPIEEERGQRSARAAVSIPLSTPAPGIELDVRGERANDAVERLDAYIDSALAYGLTHVRIVHGKGTGALRNAVWRRLADSSTVASYAFAPRERGGDGATEVELR
;
A
#
# COMPACT_ATOMS: atom_id res chain seq x y z
N GLY A 1 -4.78 -14.37 15.78
CA GLY A 1 -4.46 -13.27 14.86
C GLY A 1 -5.73 -12.67 14.34
N PHE A 2 -5.68 -11.41 13.90
CA PHE A 2 -6.81 -10.76 13.24
C PHE A 2 -6.36 -10.30 11.85
N VAL A 3 -7.24 -10.46 10.87
CA VAL A 3 -7.06 -9.92 9.52
C VAL A 3 -7.94 -8.66 9.47
N ALA A 4 -7.31 -7.51 9.28
CA ALA A 4 -8.06 -6.30 8.97
C ALA A 4 -8.75 -6.50 7.62
N ALA A 5 -9.92 -5.90 7.41
CA ALA A 5 -10.66 -5.93 6.13
C ALA A 5 -9.85 -5.46 4.90
N LEU A 6 -8.64 -4.90 5.12
CA LEU A 6 -7.63 -4.57 4.11
C LEU A 6 -6.72 -5.75 3.73
N GLY A 7 -7.01 -6.98 4.15
CA GLY A 7 -6.17 -8.16 3.89
C GLY A 7 -4.86 -8.21 4.69
N LEU A 8 -4.62 -7.21 5.54
CA LEU A 8 -3.42 -7.10 6.38
C LEU A 8 -3.54 -8.00 7.61
N LYS A 9 -2.58 -8.92 7.79
CA LYS A 9 -2.46 -9.74 9.01
C LYS A 9 -1.78 -8.92 10.11
N GLY A 10 -2.43 -8.82 11.28
CA GLY A 10 -1.92 -8.05 12.41
C GLY A 10 -2.28 -8.62 13.77
N ALA A 11 -1.65 -8.07 14.81
CA ALA A 11 -1.98 -8.33 16.20
C ALA A 11 -2.76 -7.14 16.76
N VAL A 12 -3.93 -7.40 17.33
CA VAL A 12 -4.73 -6.37 18.02
C VAL A 12 -4.15 -6.20 19.42
N LEU A 13 -3.82 -4.96 19.79
CA LEU A 13 -3.36 -4.65 21.14
C LEU A 13 -4.59 -4.52 22.08
N PRO A 14 -4.54 -5.09 23.30
CA PRO A 14 -5.67 -5.05 24.20
C PRO A 14 -5.71 -3.72 24.97
N VAL A 15 -6.54 -2.76 24.55
CA VAL A 15 -7.32 -1.92 25.46
C VAL A 15 -8.60 -1.44 24.73
N PRO A 16 -9.80 -1.89 25.11
CA PRO A 16 -11.03 -1.21 24.76
C PRO A 16 -11.25 -0.07 25.76
N ASP A 17 -11.16 1.17 25.32
CA ASP A 17 -11.97 2.24 25.92
C ASP A 17 -13.28 2.34 25.13
N ASN A 18 -14.31 2.95 25.73
CA ASN A 18 -15.71 2.94 25.28
C ASN A 18 -15.96 3.66 23.92
N SER A 19 -14.94 3.80 23.07
CA SER A 19 -14.93 4.53 21.80
C SER A 19 -15.12 3.66 20.55
N GLY A 20 -15.11 2.32 20.68
CA GLY A 20 -15.31 1.40 19.55
C GLY A 20 -14.12 1.31 18.56
N ARG A 21 -12.99 1.96 18.87
CA ARG A 21 -11.78 1.92 18.06
C ARG A 21 -10.72 1.03 18.67
N VAL A 22 -9.96 0.35 17.81
CA VAL A 22 -8.96 -0.65 18.19
C VAL A 22 -7.62 -0.34 17.52
N GLU A 23 -6.55 -0.52 18.27
CA GLU A 23 -5.19 -0.39 17.75
C GLU A 23 -4.70 -1.73 17.19
N VAL A 24 -4.33 -1.72 15.91
CA VAL A 24 -3.85 -2.88 15.18
C VAL A 24 -2.39 -2.67 14.83
N LEU A 25 -1.57 -3.61 15.28
CA LEU A 25 -0.18 -3.71 14.89
C LEU A 25 -0.09 -4.52 13.59
N VAL A 26 0.32 -3.88 12.51
CA VAL A 26 0.62 -4.53 11.23
C VAL A 26 2.12 -4.40 11.00
N GLY A 27 2.86 -5.47 11.26
CA GLY A 27 4.33 -5.40 11.31
C GLY A 27 4.78 -4.45 12.43
N ALA A 28 5.47 -3.37 12.08
CA ALA A 28 5.90 -2.31 13.02
C ALA A 28 4.95 -1.10 13.06
N ALA A 29 3.94 -1.05 12.18
CA ALA A 29 3.01 0.07 12.08
C ALA A 29 1.86 -0.08 13.08
N ARG A 30 1.48 1.04 13.72
CA ARG A 30 0.32 1.15 14.61
C ARG A 30 -0.81 1.87 13.88
N LEU A 31 -1.95 1.21 13.73
CA LEU A 31 -3.13 1.76 13.05
C LEU A 31 -4.33 1.78 14.01
N GLN A 32 -5.10 2.87 14.02
CA GLN A 32 -6.41 2.88 14.66
C GLN A 32 -7.49 2.58 13.62
N MET A 33 -8.33 1.57 13.88
CA MET A 33 -9.48 1.25 13.03
C MET A 33 -10.71 0.90 13.86
N ASP A 34 -11.86 0.87 13.20
CA ASP A 34 -13.12 0.45 13.81
C ASP A 34 -13.14 -1.08 14.01
N VAL A 35 -13.66 -1.54 15.15
CA VAL A 35 -13.75 -2.97 15.48
C VAL A 35 -14.55 -3.77 14.44
N SER A 36 -15.52 -3.15 13.77
CA SER A 36 -16.30 -3.78 12.69
C SER A 36 -15.46 -4.20 11.48
N ARG A 37 -14.25 -3.66 11.35
CA ARG A 37 -13.30 -3.97 10.27
C ARG A 37 -12.31 -5.08 10.62
N LEU A 38 -12.41 -5.68 11.81
CA LEU A 38 -11.59 -6.82 12.24
C LEU A 38 -12.29 -8.15 11.95
N ARG A 39 -11.56 -9.12 11.40
CA ARG A 39 -12.01 -10.53 11.31
C ARG A 39 -10.99 -11.47 11.95
N ARG A 40 -11.46 -12.47 12.71
CA ARG A 40 -10.59 -13.47 13.37
C ARG A 40 -10.00 -14.42 12.33
N THR A 41 -8.71 -14.71 12.45
CA THR A 41 -8.07 -15.77 11.65
C THR A 41 -8.57 -17.13 12.14
N GLY A 42 -9.32 -17.88 11.31
CA GLY A 42 -9.77 -19.23 11.65
C GLY A 42 -11.05 -19.74 10.97
N GLU A 43 -11.84 -18.90 10.30
CA GLU A 43 -13.00 -19.37 9.52
C GLU A 43 -12.60 -19.68 8.07
N PRO A 44 -13.05 -20.82 7.49
CA PRO A 44 -12.67 -21.23 6.15
C PRO A 44 -13.11 -20.22 5.10
N ILE A 45 -12.19 -19.92 4.18
CA ILE A 45 -12.49 -19.22 2.94
C ILE A 45 -13.12 -20.27 2.03
N GLU A 46 -14.39 -20.10 1.64
CA GLU A 46 -14.87 -20.81 0.46
C GLU A 46 -14.06 -20.31 -0.74
N GLU A 47 -13.26 -21.22 -1.28
CA GLU A 47 -12.34 -20.99 -2.39
C GLU A 47 -13.11 -20.73 -3.68
N GLU A 48 -13.04 -19.51 -4.23
CA GLU A 48 -13.13 -19.36 -5.68
C GLU A 48 -11.75 -19.67 -6.28
N ARG A 49 -11.68 -20.87 -6.86
CA ARG A 49 -10.53 -21.45 -7.56
C ARG A 49 -10.03 -20.54 -8.68
N GLY A 50 -8.74 -20.22 -8.65
CA GLY A 50 -8.09 -19.47 -9.73
C GLY A 50 -6.57 -19.41 -9.68
N GLN A 51 -5.93 -20.58 -9.67
CA GLN A 51 -4.53 -20.83 -10.07
C GLN A 51 -3.39 -20.30 -9.18
N ARG A 52 -2.74 -21.26 -8.51
CA ARG A 52 -1.44 -21.16 -7.89
C ARG A 52 -0.34 -21.06 -8.95
N SER A 53 0.63 -20.18 -8.73
CA SER A 53 2.02 -20.44 -9.12
C SER A 53 2.96 -19.97 -8.01
N ALA A 54 3.93 -20.82 -7.72
CA ALA A 54 4.80 -20.86 -6.55
C ALA A 54 5.38 -19.51 -6.11
N ARG A 55 5.17 -19.16 -4.84
CA ARG A 55 5.93 -18.09 -4.17
C ARG A 55 7.39 -18.53 -4.06
N ALA A 56 8.25 -17.94 -4.88
CA ALA A 56 9.67 -17.86 -4.56
C ALA A 56 9.78 -17.05 -3.26
N ALA A 57 10.26 -17.68 -2.18
CA ALA A 57 10.53 -17.00 -0.93
C ALA A 57 11.75 -16.09 -1.14
N VAL A 58 11.49 -14.85 -1.54
CA VAL A 58 12.50 -13.79 -1.51
C VAL A 58 12.78 -13.50 -0.04
N SER A 59 13.96 -13.91 0.42
CA SER A 59 14.45 -13.61 1.75
C SER A 59 14.88 -12.16 1.78
N ILE A 60 14.06 -11.30 2.39
CA ILE A 60 14.39 -9.88 2.56
C ILE A 60 15.42 -9.78 3.69
N PRO A 61 16.60 -9.18 3.47
CA PRO A 61 17.52 -8.89 4.56
C PRO A 61 16.83 -7.94 5.54
N LEU A 62 16.75 -8.37 6.80
CA LEU A 62 16.02 -7.77 7.93
C LEU A 62 16.42 -6.33 8.31
N SER A 63 17.28 -5.68 7.52
CA SER A 63 17.95 -4.41 7.83
C SER A 63 17.44 -3.21 7.03
N THR A 64 16.53 -3.40 6.05
CA THR A 64 15.92 -2.27 5.35
C THR A 64 14.66 -1.80 6.10
N PRO A 65 14.49 -0.50 6.37
CA PRO A 65 13.25 0.02 6.93
C PRO A 65 12.08 -0.24 5.98
N ALA A 66 10.92 -0.63 6.52
CA ALA A 66 9.72 -0.80 5.72
C ALA A 66 9.35 0.54 5.03
N PRO A 67 8.93 0.50 3.76
CA PRO A 67 8.47 1.71 3.08
C PRO A 67 7.17 2.20 3.72
N GLY A 68 6.97 3.52 3.72
CA GLY A 68 5.66 4.09 4.05
C GLY A 68 4.62 3.75 2.98
N ILE A 69 3.34 3.96 3.28
CA ILE A 69 2.24 3.82 2.30
C ILE A 69 2.17 4.99 1.30
N GLU A 70 3.05 5.98 1.45
CA GLU A 70 3.13 7.17 0.60
C GLU A 70 4.56 7.33 0.08
N LEU A 71 4.69 7.66 -1.20
CA LEU A 71 5.89 8.21 -1.80
C LEU A 71 5.62 9.67 -2.23
N ASP A 72 6.41 10.60 -1.72
CA ASP A 72 6.40 12.01 -2.15
C ASP A 72 7.57 12.28 -3.10
N VAL A 73 7.26 12.71 -4.32
CA VAL A 73 8.22 13.07 -5.38
C VAL A 73 8.09 14.53 -5.82
N ARG A 74 7.46 15.39 -5.01
CA ARG A 74 7.29 16.80 -5.33
C ARG A 74 8.64 17.51 -5.44
N GLY A 75 8.77 18.35 -6.46
CA GLY A 75 9.96 19.16 -6.69
C GLY A 75 11.11 18.41 -7.37
N GLU A 76 10.95 17.12 -7.61
CA GLU A 76 11.94 16.31 -8.33
C GLU A 76 11.91 16.53 -9.83
N ARG A 77 13.00 16.14 -10.49
CA ARG A 77 13.00 15.98 -11.94
C ARG A 77 12.22 14.72 -12.30
N ALA A 78 11.59 14.73 -13.48
CA ALA A 78 10.73 13.62 -13.90
C ALA A 78 11.44 12.25 -13.92
N ASN A 79 12.71 12.21 -14.34
CA ASN A 79 13.46 10.96 -14.38
C ASN A 79 13.78 10.46 -12.97
N ASP A 80 14.28 11.33 -12.08
CA ASP A 80 14.59 11.00 -10.68
C ASP A 80 13.35 10.46 -9.95
N ALA A 81 12.18 11.09 -10.18
CA ALA A 81 10.91 10.66 -9.62
C ALA A 81 10.48 9.27 -10.09
N VAL A 82 10.73 8.93 -11.36
CA VAL A 82 10.43 7.61 -11.93
C VAL A 82 11.36 6.54 -11.36
N GLU A 83 12.66 6.84 -11.22
CA GLU A 83 13.62 5.93 -10.59
C GLU A 83 13.25 5.65 -9.12
N ARG A 84 12.87 6.69 -8.37
CA ARG A 84 12.39 6.54 -6.99
C ARG A 84 11.08 5.76 -6.91
N LEU A 85 10.16 5.96 -7.86
CA LEU A 85 8.90 5.22 -7.95
C LEU A 85 9.15 3.73 -8.12
N ASP A 86 10.08 3.34 -8.98
CA ASP A 86 10.43 1.94 -9.23
C ASP A 86 10.99 1.27 -7.98
N ALA A 87 12.01 1.89 -7.38
CA ALA A 87 12.59 1.38 -6.13
C ALA A 87 11.55 1.29 -4.99
N TYR A 88 10.63 2.25 -4.94
CA TYR A 88 9.55 2.27 -3.96
C TYR A 88 8.54 1.13 -4.18
N ILE A 89 8.10 0.90 -5.43
CA ILE A 89 7.15 -0.18 -5.74
C ILE A 89 7.75 -1.55 -5.43
N ASP A 90 9.02 -1.77 -5.78
CA ASP A 90 9.72 -3.02 -5.46
C ASP A 90 9.79 -3.26 -3.95
N SER A 91 10.11 -2.21 -3.19
CA SER A 91 10.08 -2.26 -1.73
C SER A 91 8.65 -2.52 -1.20
N ALA A 92 7.64 -1.82 -1.72
CA ALA A 92 6.25 -1.98 -1.30
C ALA A 92 5.77 -3.43 -1.48
N LEU A 93 6.07 -4.04 -2.64
CA LEU A 93 5.76 -5.44 -2.94
C LEU A 93 6.50 -6.40 -2.01
N ALA A 94 7.79 -6.17 -1.77
CA ALA A 94 8.59 -6.99 -0.86
C ALA A 94 7.99 -7.00 0.56
N TYR A 95 7.50 -5.85 1.03
CA TYR A 95 6.85 -5.73 2.34
C TYR A 95 5.35 -6.10 2.33
N GLY A 96 4.82 -6.57 1.20
CA GLY A 96 3.44 -7.04 1.06
C GLY A 96 2.39 -5.93 1.09
N LEU A 97 2.77 -4.70 0.75
CA LEU A 97 1.81 -3.62 0.54
C LEU A 97 1.04 -3.89 -0.77
N THR A 98 -0.28 -3.79 -0.69
CA THR A 98 -1.17 -3.92 -1.86
C THR A 98 -1.71 -2.58 -2.34
N HIS A 99 -1.62 -1.54 -1.52
CA HIS A 99 -2.13 -0.20 -1.81
C HIS A 99 -1.13 0.86 -1.36
N VAL A 100 -0.79 1.78 -2.26
CA VAL A 100 0.15 2.88 -2.01
C VAL A 100 -0.35 4.18 -2.63
N ARG A 101 0.23 5.31 -2.21
CA ARG A 101 -0.10 6.64 -2.74
C ARG A 101 1.14 7.39 -3.19
N ILE A 102 1.10 7.94 -4.38
CA ILE A 102 2.21 8.69 -4.98
C ILE A 102 1.82 10.18 -5.06
N VAL A 103 2.52 11.04 -4.33
CA VAL A 103 2.30 12.49 -4.32
C VAL A 103 3.28 13.14 -5.29
N HIS A 104 2.77 13.54 -6.45
CA HIS A 104 3.54 14.21 -7.51
C HIS A 104 3.24 15.71 -7.62
N GLY A 105 2.25 16.20 -6.87
CA GLY A 105 1.78 17.58 -6.94
C GLY A 105 0.95 17.86 -8.21
N LYS A 106 0.36 19.06 -8.27
CA LYS A 106 -0.50 19.47 -9.39
C LYS A 106 0.32 20.09 -10.52
N GLY A 107 1.04 21.18 -10.21
CA GLY A 107 1.99 21.87 -11.07
C GLY A 107 1.54 22.00 -12.54
N THR A 108 2.49 21.87 -13.45
CA THR A 108 2.24 21.73 -14.90
C THR A 108 1.72 20.34 -15.29
N GLY A 109 1.69 19.40 -14.34
CA GLY A 109 1.38 17.99 -14.59
C GLY A 109 2.53 17.14 -15.12
N ALA A 110 3.75 17.69 -15.24
CA ALA A 110 4.90 16.94 -15.76
C ALA A 110 5.20 15.67 -14.93
N LEU A 111 5.29 15.80 -13.59
CA LEU A 111 5.52 14.66 -12.69
C LEU A 111 4.34 13.67 -12.71
N ARG A 112 3.09 14.16 -12.70
CA ARG A 112 1.90 13.32 -12.86
C ARG A 112 1.99 12.46 -14.10
N ASN A 113 2.28 13.08 -15.25
CA ASN A 113 2.32 12.38 -16.53
C ASN A 113 3.47 11.36 -16.59
N ALA A 114 4.63 11.66 -16.00
CA ALA A 114 5.75 10.73 -15.89
C ALA A 114 5.40 9.52 -15.02
N VAL A 115 4.82 9.76 -13.82
CA VAL A 115 4.34 8.71 -12.92
C VAL A 115 3.30 7.84 -13.60
N TRP A 116 2.26 8.43 -14.21
CA TRP A 116 1.19 7.67 -14.86
C TRP A 116 1.67 6.84 -16.04
N ARG A 117 2.62 7.37 -16.84
CA ARG A 117 3.24 6.60 -17.92
C ARG A 117 3.96 5.38 -17.35
N ARG A 118 4.77 5.57 -16.31
CA ARG A 118 5.51 4.46 -15.69
C ARG A 118 4.57 3.41 -15.08
N LEU A 119 3.51 3.84 -14.41
CA LEU A 119 2.50 2.95 -13.83
C LEU A 119 1.76 2.14 -14.90
N ALA A 120 1.39 2.77 -16.02
CA ALA A 120 0.75 2.11 -17.15
C ALA A 120 1.62 0.99 -17.75
N ASP A 121 2.94 1.20 -17.80
CA ASP A 121 3.90 0.23 -18.33
C ASP A 121 4.27 -0.87 -17.31
N SER A 122 3.73 -0.84 -16.08
CA SER A 122 4.12 -1.76 -15.01
C SER A 122 3.22 -2.98 -14.89
N SER A 123 3.81 -4.18 -15.00
CA SER A 123 3.11 -5.45 -14.73
C SER A 123 2.82 -5.71 -13.26
N THR A 124 3.39 -4.92 -12.34
CA THR A 124 3.15 -5.06 -10.89
C THR A 124 1.99 -4.19 -10.41
N VAL A 125 1.45 -3.31 -11.26
CA VAL A 125 0.35 -2.40 -10.92
C VAL A 125 -0.96 -2.97 -11.44
N ALA A 126 -1.89 -3.28 -10.53
CA ALA A 126 -3.22 -3.77 -10.84
C ALA A 126 -4.13 -2.65 -11.38
N SER A 127 -4.16 -1.52 -10.68
CA SER A 127 -4.97 -0.35 -11.04
C SER A 127 -4.35 0.93 -10.46
N TYR A 128 -4.69 2.08 -11.03
CA TYR A 128 -4.34 3.38 -10.45
C TYR A 128 -5.37 4.46 -10.81
N ALA A 129 -5.57 5.41 -9.91
CA ALA A 129 -6.50 6.51 -10.09
C ALA A 129 -6.02 7.75 -9.33
N PHE A 130 -6.61 8.91 -9.63
CA PHE A 130 -6.41 10.07 -8.77
C PHE A 130 -6.91 9.79 -7.36
N ALA A 131 -6.21 10.36 -6.38
CA ALA A 131 -6.68 10.34 -5.01
C ALA A 131 -8.01 11.13 -4.88
N PRO A 132 -8.85 10.82 -3.88
CA PRO A 132 -9.98 11.67 -3.50
C PRO A 132 -9.54 13.11 -3.21
N ARG A 133 -10.46 14.08 -3.34
CA ARG A 133 -10.15 15.52 -3.19
C ARG A 133 -9.57 15.84 -1.81
N GLU A 134 -10.11 15.20 -0.79
CA GLU A 134 -9.69 15.25 0.62
C GLU A 134 -8.30 14.64 0.88
N ARG A 135 -7.77 13.84 -0.07
CA ARG A 135 -6.44 13.22 -0.01
C ARG A 135 -5.47 13.74 -1.07
N GLY A 136 -5.75 14.92 -1.64
CA GLY A 136 -4.86 15.60 -2.58
C GLY A 136 -5.35 15.65 -4.03
N GLY A 137 -6.45 14.95 -4.37
CA GLY A 137 -7.06 15.03 -5.68
C GLY A 137 -6.10 14.65 -6.81
N ASP A 138 -6.14 15.44 -7.88
CA ASP A 138 -5.25 15.34 -9.04
C ASP A 138 -3.76 15.62 -8.77
N GLY A 139 -3.41 15.95 -7.53
CA GLY A 139 -2.03 16.09 -7.07
C GLY A 139 -1.42 14.80 -6.50
N ALA A 140 -2.22 13.74 -6.38
CA ALA A 140 -1.78 12.44 -5.91
C ALA A 140 -2.47 11.30 -6.67
N THR A 141 -1.79 10.16 -6.74
CA THR A 141 -2.29 8.94 -7.38
C THR A 141 -2.34 7.81 -6.37
N GLU A 142 -3.48 7.13 -6.28
CA GLU A 142 -3.64 5.88 -5.53
C GLU A 142 -3.39 4.71 -6.47
N VAL A 143 -2.60 3.75 -6.01
CA VAL A 143 -2.11 2.63 -6.81
C VAL A 143 -2.39 1.33 -6.06
N GLU A 144 -3.01 0.39 -6.75
CA GLU A 144 -3.19 -0.99 -6.31
C GLU A 144 -2.10 -1.87 -6.95
N LEU A 145 -1.42 -2.67 -6.14
CA LEU A 145 -0.31 -3.54 -6.52
C LEU A 145 -0.76 -5.00 -6.59
N ARG A 146 -0.14 -5.79 -7.48
CA ARG A 146 -0.42 -7.23 -7.68
C ARG A 146 0.32 -8.13 -6.70
#